data_AF-A0A195CQE3-F1
#
_entry.id   AF-A0A195CQE3-F1
#
_cell.length_a   1.000
_cell.length_b   1.000
_cell.length_c   1.000
_cell.angle_alpha   90.00
_cell.angle_beta   90.00
_cell.angle_gamma   90.00
#
_symmetry.space_group_name_H-M   'P 1'
#
loop_
_entity.id
_entity.type
_entity.pdbx_description
1 polymer ?
#
loop_
_entity_poly.entity_id
_entity_poly.type
_entity_poly.pdbx_seq_one_letter_code
_entity_poly.pdbx_strand_id
1 'polypeptide(L)'
;MSGKDFVQTVNRRCIVSDMIERQLSSSVCPDGEPLRRSGRKWSANELRTDSCAGQFPRTVATAVAIAVYPNTPGSVAAADQPGGRLMIRRRGRGGLHELSEGRHTRRDWNERPSAGEYRDAARVYCQKNKKDEDKKDEEFRCPEGQGNGNFADPATCRRFYQCVDGYPYLNRCPSGLHFDDINKFCTFKNEARCGPIETTPAPITEPPTDLAERCDTANCLLPYCFCSRDGTIIPGGLHPEETPQMIIMTFDGAINHNNFDHYQKIFTQDRLNPNNCPLKGTFFISHEYCNYNMVQSLAHDGHEIATETISLQKGLEDKGYEEWVGEMIGMREILKHFSNISTGEVVGMRAPYLKPGRNTQYKVLEDFGYIYDSSIGISPLKVPIWPYTLDYKIPHECKAGTCPTKSFQGIWELPLNAHYVESYEGGHCPYLDQCVLHNHDPEEVFDWLQEDFNRYYEQNRAPYMMPFHTNWFQIKELERGLSKFLDWVVTLPDVYFVTATQALTWMTDPKPIKALHNFEGWSCKKKENLPGPPCNNPHKCALDFKPSESNFTTTRYMETCRECPNKYPWLGDSKGTGLYNDNYNPEKK
;
A
#
# COMPACT_ATOMS: atom_id res chain seq x y z
N MET A 1 -13.51 -30.47 -18.86
CA MET A 1 -14.88 -29.96 -18.62
C MET A 1 -14.78 -29.06 -17.38
N SER A 2 -14.75 -27.73 -17.47
CA SER A 2 -15.82 -26.79 -17.90
C SER A 2 -16.99 -26.76 -16.90
N GLY A 3 -17.29 -25.67 -16.20
CA GLY A 3 -16.61 -24.36 -16.07
C GLY A 3 -17.20 -23.66 -14.81
N LYS A 4 -17.26 -22.34 -14.66
CA LYS A 4 -16.69 -21.17 -15.34
C LYS A 4 -17.01 -19.96 -14.43
N ASP A 5 -16.15 -18.97 -14.32
CA ASP A 5 -16.32 -17.84 -13.40
C ASP A 5 -17.51 -16.94 -13.75
N PHE A 6 -18.02 -16.19 -12.76
CA PHE A 6 -18.69 -14.92 -13.02
C PHE A 6 -18.41 -13.87 -11.93
N VAL A 7 -17.94 -12.71 -12.36
CA VAL A 7 -17.64 -11.55 -11.51
C VAL A 7 -18.93 -10.78 -11.21
N GLN A 8 -19.09 -10.25 -9.99
CA GLN A 8 -20.11 -9.23 -9.69
C GLN A 8 -19.51 -7.83 -9.54
N THR A 9 -20.07 -6.89 -10.30
CA THR A 9 -19.64 -5.49 -10.35
C THR A 9 -20.42 -4.65 -9.35
N VAL A 10 -19.78 -4.15 -8.30
CA VAL A 10 -20.40 -3.20 -7.35
C VAL A 10 -20.44 -1.80 -7.97
N ASN A 11 -21.61 -1.36 -8.40
CA ASN A 11 -21.80 -0.12 -9.15
C ASN A 11 -22.03 1.08 -8.21
N ARG A 12 -20.97 1.85 -7.92
CA ARG A 12 -21.04 3.07 -7.08
C ARG A 12 -21.84 4.18 -7.78
N ARG A 13 -22.97 4.60 -7.19
CA ARG A 13 -23.63 5.89 -7.46
C ARG A 13 -24.24 6.47 -6.17
N CYS A 14 -24.41 7.80 -6.16
CA CYS A 14 -25.20 8.56 -5.17
C CYS A 14 -24.62 8.73 -3.74
N ILE A 15 -23.37 9.21 -3.62
CA ILE A 15 -23.05 10.27 -2.64
C ILE A 15 -22.13 11.30 -3.35
N VAL A 16 -22.73 12.24 -4.10
CA VAL A 16 -22.06 13.44 -4.65
C VAL A 16 -23.02 14.63 -4.55
N SER A 17 -23.41 14.93 -3.31
CA SER A 17 -24.04 16.17 -2.84
C SER A 17 -23.76 16.23 -1.34
N ASP A 18 -22.82 17.10 -0.93
CA ASP A 18 -22.61 17.66 0.43
C ASP A 18 -21.18 18.23 0.60
N MET A 19 -20.21 17.80 -0.23
CA MET A 19 -18.84 18.34 -0.22
C MET A 19 -18.65 19.64 -1.05
N ILE A 20 -19.72 20.40 -1.32
CA ILE A 20 -19.65 21.72 -1.99
C ILE A 20 -20.47 22.78 -1.25
N GLU A 21 -20.37 22.83 0.09
CA GLU A 21 -20.88 23.99 0.86
C GLU A 21 -20.06 24.33 2.13
N ARG A 22 -18.79 23.85 2.23
CA ARG A 22 -17.89 24.11 3.38
C ARG A 22 -16.42 24.47 3.03
N GLN A 23 -16.17 25.07 1.87
CA GLN A 23 -14.87 25.67 1.53
C GLN A 23 -14.99 27.07 0.87
N LEU A 24 -15.82 27.95 1.44
CA LEU A 24 -15.81 29.39 1.13
C LEU A 24 -16.07 30.23 2.41
N SER A 25 -15.14 30.19 3.35
CA SER A 25 -15.24 31.00 4.59
C SER A 25 -13.88 31.32 5.25
N SER A 26 -12.86 31.69 4.47
CA SER A 26 -11.54 32.07 5.01
C SER A 26 -10.72 33.03 4.12
N SER A 27 -11.36 34.08 3.59
CA SER A 27 -10.65 35.25 3.05
C SER A 27 -11.49 36.51 3.18
N VAL A 28 -10.85 37.63 3.52
CA VAL A 28 -11.46 38.95 3.70
C VAL A 28 -10.97 39.86 2.58
N CYS A 29 -11.87 40.66 2.02
CA CYS A 29 -11.53 41.84 1.23
C CYS A 29 -11.95 43.11 2.00
N PRO A 30 -11.29 44.26 1.77
CA PRO A 30 -11.56 45.50 2.51
C PRO A 30 -12.91 46.13 2.14
N ASP A 31 -13.23 47.22 2.87
CA ASP A 31 -14.38 48.10 2.67
C ASP A 31 -15.75 47.45 2.88
N GLY A 32 -16.24 47.50 4.13
CA GLY A 32 -17.46 46.81 4.54
C GLY A 32 -18.74 47.64 4.45
N GLU A 33 -19.74 47.12 3.73
CA GLU A 33 -21.15 47.11 4.15
C GLU A 33 -21.91 45.92 3.49
N PRO A 34 -23.03 45.43 4.07
CA PRO A 34 -23.60 44.13 3.71
C PRO A 34 -24.70 44.20 2.62
N LEU A 35 -24.52 43.43 1.53
CA LEU A 35 -25.56 43.27 0.50
C LEU A 35 -26.58 42.17 0.84
N ARG A 36 -27.87 42.50 0.72
CA ARG A 36 -29.01 41.64 1.06
C ARG A 36 -29.34 40.62 -0.03
N ARG A 37 -29.89 39.47 0.37
CA ARG A 37 -30.56 38.53 -0.55
C ARG A 37 -31.67 39.24 -1.34
N SER A 38 -31.65 39.11 -2.66
CA SER A 38 -32.86 39.15 -3.49
C SER A 38 -32.79 37.99 -4.50
N GLY A 39 -33.89 37.25 -4.66
CA GLY A 39 -33.89 36.00 -5.41
C GLY A 39 -34.68 36.08 -6.72
N ARG A 40 -34.18 35.39 -7.74
CA ARG A 40 -35.01 34.78 -8.80
C ARG A 40 -34.25 33.66 -9.51
N LYS A 41 -34.96 32.57 -9.85
CA LYS A 41 -34.43 31.47 -10.66
C LYS A 41 -34.45 31.86 -12.13
N TRP A 42 -33.49 31.35 -12.91
CA TRP A 42 -33.62 31.16 -14.35
C TRP A 42 -33.10 29.78 -14.76
N SER A 43 -33.64 29.24 -15.86
CA SER A 43 -33.41 27.87 -16.34
C SER A 43 -32.37 27.82 -17.45
N ALA A 44 -31.63 26.71 -17.54
CA ALA A 44 -30.64 26.51 -18.61
C ALA A 44 -31.31 26.20 -19.96
N ASN A 45 -31.23 27.15 -20.91
CA ASN A 45 -31.12 26.89 -22.35
C ASN A 45 -30.96 28.21 -23.13
N GLU A 46 -29.72 28.70 -23.31
CA GLU A 46 -29.37 29.65 -24.38
C GLU A 46 -27.85 29.77 -24.54
N LEU A 47 -27.41 30.59 -25.50
CA LEU A 47 -26.00 30.93 -25.83
C LEU A 47 -25.13 29.78 -26.33
N ARG A 48 -25.37 29.41 -27.61
CA ARG A 48 -24.33 28.84 -28.46
C ARG A 48 -23.49 30.01 -29.04
N THR A 49 -22.18 29.99 -28.79
CA THR A 49 -21.11 30.61 -29.60
C THR A 49 -21.39 31.94 -30.32
N ASP A 50 -20.68 33.01 -29.93
CA ASP A 50 -20.06 33.90 -30.90
C ASP A 50 -18.68 34.39 -30.40
N SER A 51 -17.83 34.89 -31.31
CA SER A 51 -16.37 34.99 -31.06
C SER A 51 -15.80 36.41 -31.12
N CYS A 52 -14.89 36.73 -30.19
CA CYS A 52 -13.75 37.62 -30.45
C CYS A 52 -12.66 37.45 -29.37
N ALA A 53 -11.41 37.81 -29.67
CA ALA A 53 -10.23 37.38 -28.91
C ALA A 53 -9.55 38.48 -28.07
N GLY A 54 -8.93 38.06 -26.96
CA GLY A 54 -8.01 38.85 -26.12
C GLY A 54 -7.06 37.90 -25.39
N GLN A 55 -5.81 38.31 -25.15
CA GLN A 55 -4.72 37.40 -24.77
C GLN A 55 -4.49 37.30 -23.25
N PHE A 56 -4.37 36.08 -22.74
CA PHE A 56 -3.44 35.70 -21.66
C PHE A 56 -2.99 34.23 -21.90
N PRO A 57 -1.72 33.86 -21.65
CA PRO A 57 -1.25 32.48 -21.79
C PRO A 57 -1.88 31.56 -20.76
N ARG A 58 -2.03 30.28 -21.11
CA ARG A 58 -2.71 29.27 -20.26
C ARG A 58 -1.72 28.40 -19.50
N THR A 59 -1.98 28.24 -18.21
CA THR A 59 -1.65 27.02 -17.45
C THR A 59 -2.98 26.39 -17.01
N VAL A 60 -3.00 25.07 -16.78
CA VAL A 60 -4.16 24.27 -16.31
C VAL A 60 -5.35 24.16 -17.30
N ALA A 61 -5.66 22.93 -17.74
CA ALA A 61 -7.03 22.37 -17.90
C ALA A 61 -7.14 21.08 -18.78
N THR A 62 -6.32 20.03 -18.57
CA THR A 62 -6.59 18.70 -19.17
C THR A 62 -6.17 17.54 -18.24
N ALA A 63 -6.99 17.20 -17.24
CA ALA A 63 -6.66 16.11 -16.30
C ALA A 63 -7.87 15.41 -15.63
N VAL A 64 -8.92 15.05 -16.38
CA VAL A 64 -9.98 14.13 -15.89
C VAL A 64 -10.48 13.17 -16.99
N ALA A 65 -9.73 12.10 -17.26
CA ALA A 65 -10.23 10.91 -17.96
C ALA A 65 -9.26 9.72 -17.78
N ILE A 66 -9.80 8.49 -17.88
CA ILE A 66 -9.07 7.20 -17.99
C ILE A 66 -8.32 6.72 -16.72
N ALA A 67 -9.03 5.96 -15.88
CA ALA A 67 -8.49 4.92 -15.01
C ALA A 67 -9.56 3.83 -14.78
N VAL A 68 -9.15 2.62 -14.34
CA VAL A 68 -9.93 1.36 -14.18
C VAL A 68 -10.62 0.84 -15.46
N TYR A 69 -10.53 -0.44 -15.89
CA TYR A 69 -10.03 -1.70 -15.29
C TYR A 69 -9.07 -2.48 -16.25
N PRO A 70 -8.36 -3.54 -15.81
CA PRO A 70 -7.30 -4.22 -16.59
C PRO A 70 -7.64 -5.66 -17.08
N ASN A 71 -6.67 -6.27 -17.80
CA ASN A 71 -6.48 -7.71 -18.12
C ASN A 71 -7.41 -8.36 -19.19
N THR A 72 -7.02 -9.34 -20.04
CA THR A 72 -5.75 -9.96 -20.52
C THR A 72 -6.11 -10.86 -21.76
N PRO A 73 -5.23 -11.71 -22.35
CA PRO A 73 -3.94 -11.45 -23.02
C PRO A 73 -3.94 -11.93 -24.51
N GLY A 74 -2.90 -11.61 -25.30
CA GLY A 74 -2.79 -12.07 -26.70
C GLY A 74 -1.37 -12.05 -27.30
N SER A 75 -0.87 -13.23 -27.63
CA SER A 75 0.47 -13.56 -28.14
C SER A 75 1.06 -12.67 -29.27
N VAL A 76 2.27 -12.16 -29.01
CA VAL A 76 3.49 -12.20 -29.86
C VAL A 76 3.32 -12.50 -31.36
N ALA A 77 3.72 -11.56 -32.22
CA ALA A 77 4.70 -11.78 -33.29
C ALA A 77 5.14 -10.45 -33.94
N ALA A 78 6.45 -10.21 -34.02
CA ALA A 78 7.02 -9.28 -35.00
C ALA A 78 7.44 -10.09 -36.25
N ALA A 79 7.19 -9.54 -37.44
CA ALA A 79 7.60 -10.14 -38.71
C ALA A 79 7.94 -9.03 -39.72
N ASP A 80 8.85 -9.33 -40.65
CA ASP A 80 9.63 -8.33 -41.38
C ASP A 80 9.24 -8.21 -42.88
N GLN A 81 9.52 -7.03 -43.45
CA GLN A 81 9.57 -6.63 -44.87
C GLN A 81 8.29 -6.69 -45.76
N PRO A 82 8.20 -5.79 -46.78
CA PRO A 82 7.12 -5.78 -47.77
C PRO A 82 7.53 -6.37 -49.14
N GLY A 83 6.58 -7.00 -49.86
CA GLY A 83 6.71 -7.27 -51.30
C GLY A 83 5.75 -8.33 -51.85
N GLY A 84 5.40 -8.25 -53.14
CA GLY A 84 4.75 -9.37 -53.86
C GLY A 84 3.40 -9.07 -54.52
N ARG A 85 3.44 -8.63 -55.78
CA ARG A 85 2.30 -8.41 -56.71
C ARG A 85 1.17 -9.47 -56.71
N LEU A 86 -0.06 -8.97 -56.60
CA LEU A 86 -1.10 -8.98 -57.66
C LEU A 86 -1.29 -10.27 -58.50
N MET A 87 -2.45 -10.91 -58.36
CA MET A 87 -3.09 -11.74 -59.41
C MET A 87 -4.61 -11.51 -59.43
N ILE A 88 -5.17 -11.28 -60.63
CA ILE A 88 -6.62 -11.07 -60.84
C ILE A 88 -7.14 -12.09 -61.85
N ARG A 89 -8.11 -12.95 -61.49
CA ARG A 89 -8.92 -13.67 -62.50
C ARG A 89 -10.35 -14.05 -62.07
N ARG A 90 -11.29 -13.23 -62.59
CA ARG A 90 -12.67 -13.51 -63.07
C ARG A 90 -13.39 -14.81 -62.64
N ARG A 91 -14.55 -14.59 -62.00
CA ARG A 91 -15.88 -15.25 -62.15
C ARG A 91 -15.99 -16.57 -62.95
N GLY A 92 -16.61 -17.58 -62.32
CA GLY A 92 -17.48 -18.61 -62.95
C GLY A 92 -18.89 -18.61 -62.30
N ARG A 93 -19.88 -19.33 -62.85
CA ARG A 93 -21.29 -19.35 -62.39
C ARG A 93 -21.90 -20.76 -62.43
N GLY A 94 -22.90 -21.00 -61.56
CA GLY A 94 -23.85 -22.13 -61.59
C GLY A 94 -23.77 -23.02 -60.34
N GLY A 95 -24.86 -23.52 -59.74
CA GLY A 95 -26.31 -23.23 -59.88
C GLY A 95 -27.02 -23.69 -58.58
N LEU A 96 -27.92 -22.89 -57.99
CA LEU A 96 -29.38 -22.83 -58.22
C LEU A 96 -30.21 -24.04 -57.71
N HIS A 97 -30.73 -23.89 -56.48
CA HIS A 97 -32.08 -24.24 -56.00
C HIS A 97 -32.20 -23.55 -54.62
N GLU A 98 -32.81 -22.37 -54.42
CA GLU A 98 -34.18 -21.90 -54.72
C GLU A 98 -35.21 -22.37 -53.68
N LEU A 99 -35.71 -21.41 -52.87
CA LEU A 99 -37.11 -21.30 -52.38
C LEU A 99 -37.34 -19.89 -51.80
N SER A 100 -38.59 -19.40 -51.90
CA SER A 100 -39.12 -18.04 -51.60
C SER A 100 -38.76 -17.47 -50.20
N GLU A 101 -38.45 -16.18 -50.00
CA GLU A 101 -39.24 -14.93 -50.20
C GLU A 101 -40.47 -14.78 -49.25
N GLY A 102 -40.81 -13.62 -48.66
CA GLY A 102 -40.28 -12.25 -48.74
C GLY A 102 -40.29 -11.50 -47.37
N ARG A 103 -39.68 -10.31 -47.20
CA ARG A 103 -40.18 -8.93 -47.52
C ARG A 103 -41.44 -8.53 -46.72
N HIS A 104 -41.67 -7.31 -46.20
CA HIS A 104 -40.97 -5.99 -46.08
C HIS A 104 -41.79 -5.15 -45.03
N THR A 105 -41.46 -3.94 -44.51
CA THR A 105 -40.40 -2.89 -44.67
C THR A 105 -40.32 -2.03 -43.37
N ARG A 106 -39.38 -1.08 -43.25
CA ARG A 106 -39.50 0.07 -42.31
C ARG A 106 -40.55 1.08 -42.77
N ARG A 107 -41.20 1.79 -41.83
CA ARG A 107 -41.71 3.17 -42.00
C ARG A 107 -41.59 3.96 -40.70
N ASP A 108 -41.64 5.27 -40.82
CA ASP A 108 -41.15 6.23 -39.83
C ASP A 108 -42.18 6.63 -38.76
N TRP A 109 -41.67 7.20 -37.67
CA TRP A 109 -42.47 7.85 -36.63
C TRP A 109 -42.89 9.24 -37.09
N ASN A 110 -44.17 9.60 -36.90
CA ASN A 110 -44.56 11.00 -36.88
C ASN A 110 -45.77 11.26 -35.98
N GLU A 111 -45.86 12.53 -35.53
CA GLU A 111 -47.01 13.19 -34.91
C GLU A 111 -47.42 12.81 -33.47
N ARG A 112 -48.05 13.79 -32.79
CA ARG A 112 -48.43 13.80 -31.37
C ARG A 112 -49.96 13.96 -31.27
N PRO A 113 -50.63 13.36 -30.27
CA PRO A 113 -52.05 13.65 -30.00
C PRO A 113 -52.24 15.00 -29.29
N SER A 114 -53.41 15.61 -29.50
CA SER A 114 -53.94 16.76 -28.73
C SER A 114 -55.29 16.38 -28.07
N ALA A 115 -55.87 17.29 -27.27
CA ALA A 115 -56.83 16.95 -26.22
C ALA A 115 -58.33 17.03 -26.57
N GLY A 116 -59.17 16.49 -25.68
CA GLY A 116 -60.64 16.42 -25.74
C GLY A 116 -61.12 15.07 -25.16
N GLU A 117 -61.51 14.86 -23.90
CA GLU A 117 -62.21 15.63 -22.85
C GLU A 117 -63.74 15.36 -22.79
N TYR A 118 -64.25 15.23 -21.55
CA TYR A 118 -65.65 15.13 -21.09
C TYR A 118 -66.44 13.79 -21.06
N ARG A 119 -66.96 13.53 -19.85
CA ARG A 119 -68.22 12.84 -19.46
C ARG A 119 -68.28 11.29 -19.52
N ASP A 120 -68.98 10.61 -18.62
CA ASP A 120 -69.70 11.05 -17.40
C ASP A 120 -69.69 9.99 -16.29
N ALA A 121 -70.08 10.37 -15.07
CA ALA A 121 -69.95 9.55 -13.87
C ALA A 121 -71.24 8.83 -13.40
N ALA A 122 -71.04 7.87 -12.49
CA ALA A 122 -71.99 7.28 -11.53
C ALA A 122 -73.14 6.36 -12.03
N ARG A 123 -73.04 5.09 -11.61
CA ARG A 123 -74.16 4.35 -11.01
C ARG A 123 -73.75 3.88 -9.62
N VAL A 124 -74.69 3.87 -8.67
CA VAL A 124 -74.47 3.66 -7.23
C VAL A 124 -75.47 2.64 -6.70
N TYR A 125 -75.21 2.09 -5.50
CA TYR A 125 -75.94 1.06 -4.76
C TYR A 125 -75.76 -0.39 -5.25
N CYS A 126 -75.69 -1.42 -4.39
CA CYS A 126 -75.16 -1.51 -3.01
C CYS A 126 -75.31 -2.95 -2.51
N GLN A 127 -74.37 -3.46 -1.70
CA GLN A 127 -74.60 -3.96 -0.32
C GLN A 127 -73.32 -4.62 0.24
N LYS A 128 -73.29 -4.83 1.56
CA LYS A 128 -72.15 -5.40 2.30
C LYS A 128 -72.34 -6.90 2.50
N ASN A 129 -71.24 -7.65 2.51
CA ASN A 129 -71.05 -8.65 3.56
C ASN A 129 -70.09 -8.05 4.61
N LYS A 130 -70.31 -8.40 5.89
CA LYS A 130 -69.51 -7.99 7.05
C LYS A 130 -69.53 -9.16 8.03
N LYS A 131 -68.45 -9.33 8.81
CA LYS A 131 -67.92 -10.61 9.36
C LYS A 131 -66.97 -11.25 8.35
N ASP A 132 -65.71 -11.54 8.66
CA ASP A 132 -64.93 -11.35 9.90
C ASP A 132 -63.61 -10.59 9.56
N GLU A 133 -62.83 -10.01 10.48
CA GLU A 133 -62.72 -10.13 11.94
C GLU A 133 -62.16 -8.81 12.52
N ASP A 134 -62.49 -8.44 13.76
CA ASP A 134 -61.95 -7.21 14.39
C ASP A 134 -60.50 -7.41 14.89
N LYS A 135 -59.51 -7.19 14.02
CA LYS A 135 -58.14 -6.88 14.47
C LYS A 135 -57.96 -5.38 14.62
N LYS A 136 -57.56 -4.95 15.82
CA LYS A 136 -57.00 -3.62 16.02
C LYS A 136 -55.68 -3.55 15.25
N ASP A 137 -55.48 -2.49 14.47
CA ASP A 137 -54.13 -2.11 14.05
C ASP A 137 -53.38 -1.67 15.31
N GLU A 138 -52.46 -2.51 15.81
CA GLU A 138 -51.55 -2.10 16.87
C GLU A 138 -50.53 -1.11 16.30
N GLU A 139 -50.50 0.09 16.86
CA GLU A 139 -49.58 1.14 16.45
C GLU A 139 -48.14 0.70 16.72
N PHE A 140 -47.39 0.41 15.65
CA PHE A 140 -46.01 -0.02 15.71
C PHE A 140 -45.16 0.95 16.55
N ARG A 141 -44.33 0.40 17.45
CA ARG A 141 -43.41 1.17 18.29
C ARG A 141 -41.97 0.81 17.97
N CYS A 142 -41.10 1.81 17.96
CA CYS A 142 -39.67 1.62 17.75
C CYS A 142 -39.05 0.81 18.91
N PRO A 143 -38.18 -0.19 18.63
CA PRO A 143 -37.53 -0.96 19.68
C PRO A 143 -36.64 -0.09 20.58
N GLU A 144 -36.92 -0.10 21.88
CA GLU A 144 -36.10 0.62 22.87
C GLU A 144 -34.68 0.05 22.90
N GLY A 145 -33.67 0.93 22.96
CA GLY A 145 -32.25 0.56 23.01
C GLY A 145 -31.59 0.20 21.68
N GLN A 146 -32.33 -0.01 20.58
CA GLN A 146 -31.73 -0.35 19.27
C GLN A 146 -31.39 0.88 18.38
N GLY A 147 -31.85 2.08 18.76
CA GLY A 147 -31.50 3.33 18.08
C GLY A 147 -32.23 3.56 16.75
N ASN A 148 -31.68 4.46 15.92
CA ASN A 148 -32.29 4.88 14.67
C ASN A 148 -31.96 3.89 13.54
N GLY A 149 -32.97 3.47 12.77
CA GLY A 149 -32.82 2.42 11.76
C GLY A 149 -34.11 2.01 11.06
N ASN A 150 -34.05 0.99 10.20
CA ASN A 150 -35.22 0.41 9.53
C ASN A 150 -35.60 -0.93 10.18
N PHE A 151 -36.91 -1.19 10.32
CA PHE A 151 -37.48 -2.35 10.99
C PHE A 151 -38.67 -2.88 10.17
N ALA A 152 -38.82 -4.19 10.03
CA ALA A 152 -39.92 -4.76 9.25
C ALA A 152 -41.32 -4.39 9.79
N ASP A 153 -42.27 -4.17 8.89
CA ASP A 153 -43.70 -4.10 9.22
C ASP A 153 -44.22 -5.53 9.51
N PRO A 154 -44.70 -5.84 10.73
CA PRO A 154 -45.18 -7.18 11.10
C PRO A 154 -46.38 -7.66 10.27
N ALA A 155 -47.18 -6.75 9.71
CA ALA A 155 -48.34 -7.08 8.90
C ALA A 155 -48.00 -7.29 7.42
N THR A 156 -46.94 -6.66 6.88
CA THR A 156 -46.53 -6.91 5.49
C THR A 156 -45.10 -6.51 5.12
N CYS A 157 -44.34 -7.47 4.61
CA CYS A 157 -42.98 -7.25 4.05
C CYS A 157 -42.94 -6.40 2.77
N ARG A 158 -44.03 -5.75 2.35
CA ARG A 158 -43.99 -4.65 1.35
C ARG A 158 -43.82 -3.27 2.00
N ARG A 159 -43.73 -3.23 3.32
CA ARG A 159 -43.58 -2.05 4.15
C ARG A 159 -42.48 -2.28 5.18
N PHE A 160 -42.02 -1.20 5.76
CA PHE A 160 -41.10 -1.18 6.90
C PHE A 160 -41.30 0.13 7.65
N TYR A 161 -40.97 0.15 8.93
CA TYR A 161 -40.93 1.36 9.73
C TYR A 161 -39.48 1.85 9.81
N GLN A 162 -39.27 3.13 9.51
CA GLN A 162 -38.02 3.81 9.81
C GLN A 162 -38.19 4.49 11.16
N CYS A 163 -37.30 4.20 12.12
CA CYS A 163 -37.31 4.82 13.43
C CYS A 163 -36.27 5.94 13.49
N VAL A 164 -36.72 7.12 13.90
CA VAL A 164 -35.86 8.29 14.17
C VAL A 164 -36.26 8.87 15.52
N ASP A 165 -35.31 8.87 16.46
CA ASP A 165 -35.42 9.39 17.82
C ASP A 165 -36.63 8.84 18.59
N GLY A 166 -36.92 7.55 18.37
CA GLY A 166 -38.06 6.81 18.93
C GLY A 166 -39.36 6.89 18.13
N TYR A 167 -39.45 7.76 17.11
CA TYR A 167 -40.67 7.95 16.32
C TYR A 167 -40.70 7.06 15.06
N PRO A 168 -41.79 6.31 14.81
CA PRO A 168 -41.91 5.37 13.70
C PRO A 168 -42.54 6.01 12.44
N TYR A 169 -41.82 5.94 11.32
CA TYR A 169 -42.26 6.44 10.00
C TYR A 169 -42.53 5.27 9.04
N LEU A 170 -43.80 5.04 8.71
CA LEU A 170 -44.22 3.95 7.83
C LEU A 170 -43.81 4.20 6.37
N ASN A 171 -42.89 3.38 5.87
CA ASN A 171 -42.41 3.39 4.50
C ASN A 171 -42.95 2.19 3.69
N ARG A 172 -42.86 2.28 2.35
CA ARG A 172 -43.22 1.21 1.40
C ARG A 172 -42.02 0.89 0.52
N CYS A 173 -41.78 -0.39 0.28
CA CYS A 173 -40.77 -0.80 -0.70
C CYS A 173 -41.20 -0.42 -2.13
N PRO A 174 -40.25 -0.10 -3.02
CA PRO A 174 -40.52 0.13 -4.44
C PRO A 174 -41.26 -1.03 -5.11
N SER A 175 -42.03 -0.73 -6.15
CA SER A 175 -42.93 -1.69 -6.83
C SER A 175 -42.28 -3.03 -7.18
N GLY A 176 -42.69 -4.09 -6.45
CA GLY A 176 -42.23 -5.46 -6.63
C GLY A 176 -41.24 -5.95 -5.58
N LEU A 177 -40.56 -5.03 -4.88
CA LEU A 177 -39.60 -5.34 -3.82
C LEU A 177 -40.30 -5.60 -2.48
N HIS A 178 -39.59 -6.28 -1.60
CA HIS A 178 -40.00 -6.65 -0.25
C HIS A 178 -38.84 -6.35 0.72
N PHE A 179 -39.16 -5.94 1.95
CA PHE A 179 -38.16 -5.61 2.96
C PHE A 179 -37.49 -6.88 3.49
N ASP A 180 -36.16 -6.85 3.56
CA ASP A 180 -35.32 -7.86 4.20
C ASP A 180 -34.92 -7.38 5.60
N ASP A 181 -35.36 -8.09 6.63
CA ASP A 181 -35.16 -7.68 8.03
C ASP A 181 -33.82 -8.13 8.62
N ILE A 182 -32.98 -8.85 7.87
CA ILE A 182 -31.58 -9.07 8.26
C ILE A 182 -30.71 -7.91 7.75
N ASN A 183 -30.91 -7.53 6.50
CA ASN A 183 -30.08 -6.53 5.81
C ASN A 183 -30.66 -5.10 5.87
N LYS A 184 -31.89 -4.96 6.39
CA LYS A 184 -32.62 -3.69 6.60
C LYS A 184 -32.87 -2.84 5.35
N PHE A 185 -32.97 -3.48 4.17
CA PHE A 185 -33.30 -2.84 2.89
C PHE A 185 -34.33 -3.63 2.06
N CYS A 186 -34.90 -3.00 1.02
CA CYS A 186 -35.87 -3.64 0.11
C CYS A 186 -35.18 -4.38 -1.04
N THR A 187 -35.41 -5.69 -1.18
CA THR A 187 -34.89 -6.53 -2.28
C THR A 187 -35.99 -7.37 -2.95
N PHE A 188 -35.65 -8.26 -3.89
CA PHE A 188 -36.61 -9.12 -4.58
C PHE A 188 -37.24 -10.17 -3.64
N LYS A 189 -38.48 -10.58 -3.95
CA LYS A 189 -39.29 -11.47 -3.09
C LYS A 189 -38.62 -12.83 -2.77
N ASN A 190 -37.78 -13.32 -3.67
CA ASN A 190 -37.04 -14.58 -3.56
C ASN A 190 -35.79 -14.48 -2.66
N GLU A 191 -35.30 -13.28 -2.38
CA GLU A 191 -34.14 -13.03 -1.52
C GLU A 191 -34.55 -12.58 -0.12
N ALA A 192 -35.55 -11.69 -0.06
CA ALA A 192 -35.96 -10.96 1.15
C ALA A 192 -36.36 -11.89 2.31
N ARG A 193 -35.60 -11.80 3.41
CA ARG A 193 -35.91 -12.37 4.72
C ARG A 193 -37.03 -11.56 5.38
N CYS A 194 -38.23 -12.08 5.23
CA CYS A 194 -39.50 -11.38 5.48
C CYS A 194 -40.05 -11.63 6.90
N GLY A 195 -40.47 -10.55 7.55
CA GLY A 195 -41.03 -10.49 8.90
C GLY A 195 -40.08 -9.75 9.86
N PRO A 196 -40.53 -9.30 11.03
CA PRO A 196 -39.61 -8.95 12.12
C PRO A 196 -38.92 -10.23 12.57
N ILE A 197 -37.61 -10.31 12.35
CA ILE A 197 -36.81 -11.48 12.74
C ILE A 197 -36.18 -11.15 14.08
N GLU A 198 -36.40 -12.01 15.08
CA GLU A 198 -35.76 -11.85 16.39
C GLU A 198 -34.23 -11.81 16.21
N THR A 199 -33.64 -10.67 16.55
CA THR A 199 -32.19 -10.51 16.52
C THR A 199 -31.61 -11.37 17.63
N THR A 200 -31.02 -12.52 17.27
CA THR A 200 -30.09 -13.23 18.15
C THR A 200 -29.12 -12.19 18.71
N PRO A 201 -29.01 -12.00 20.04
CA PRO A 201 -28.06 -11.07 20.59
C PRO A 201 -26.67 -11.46 20.07
N ALA A 202 -25.93 -10.49 19.53
CA ALA A 202 -24.55 -10.73 19.13
C ALA A 202 -23.80 -11.32 20.34
N PRO A 203 -22.94 -12.34 20.15
CA PRO A 203 -22.09 -12.83 21.23
C PRO A 203 -21.41 -11.64 21.91
N ILE A 204 -21.40 -11.63 23.24
CA ILE A 204 -20.67 -10.61 23.99
C ILE A 204 -19.19 -10.89 23.76
N THR A 205 -18.62 -10.27 22.72
CA THR A 205 -17.20 -10.31 22.46
C THR A 205 -16.52 -9.55 23.59
N GLU A 206 -15.88 -10.27 24.50
CA GLU A 206 -15.00 -9.66 25.48
C GLU A 206 -13.94 -8.83 24.73
N PRO A 207 -13.60 -7.62 25.20
CA PRO A 207 -12.57 -6.82 24.56
C PRO A 207 -11.26 -7.63 24.56
N PRO A 208 -10.56 -7.77 23.42
CA PRO A 208 -9.40 -8.64 23.33
C PRO A 208 -8.35 -8.24 24.36
N THR A 209 -8.09 -9.14 25.31
CA THR A 209 -7.32 -8.92 26.55
C THR A 209 -5.80 -8.83 26.36
N ASP A 210 -5.36 -8.83 25.11
CA ASP A 210 -3.98 -8.99 24.65
C ASP A 210 -3.63 -7.92 23.60
N LEU A 211 -4.25 -6.74 23.71
CA LEU A 211 -3.90 -5.56 22.93
C LEU A 211 -2.76 -4.80 23.61
N ALA A 212 -1.81 -4.30 22.81
CA ALA A 212 -0.75 -3.44 23.31
C ALA A 212 -1.31 -2.18 23.98
N GLU A 213 -0.83 -1.88 25.18
CA GLU A 213 -1.20 -0.66 25.92
C GLU A 213 -0.52 0.59 25.31
N ARG A 214 -0.99 1.78 25.69
CA ARG A 214 -0.31 3.02 25.28
C ARG A 214 1.03 3.13 26.01
N CYS A 215 2.04 3.65 25.31
CA CYS A 215 3.38 3.91 25.84
C CYS A 215 3.37 4.49 27.27
N ASP A 216 3.94 3.74 28.21
CA ASP A 216 4.33 4.24 29.53
C ASP A 216 5.85 4.45 29.57
N THR A 217 6.26 5.72 29.50
CA THR A 217 7.67 6.14 29.52
C THR A 217 8.36 5.95 30.87
N ALA A 218 7.64 5.61 31.95
CA ALA A 218 8.25 5.27 33.23
C ALA A 218 8.73 3.80 33.28
N ASN A 219 8.05 2.91 32.56
CA ASN A 219 8.37 1.48 32.48
C ASN A 219 9.10 1.10 31.18
N CYS A 220 8.95 1.86 30.10
CA CYS A 220 9.69 1.69 28.86
C CYS A 220 11.04 2.42 28.90
N LEU A 221 12.12 1.71 29.23
CA LEU A 221 13.44 2.27 29.46
C LEU A 221 14.53 1.66 28.55
N LEU A 222 15.42 2.53 28.07
CA LEU A 222 16.62 2.15 27.31
C LEU A 222 17.57 1.30 28.17
N PRO A 223 18.33 0.35 27.57
CA PRO A 223 18.41 0.05 26.13
C PRO A 223 17.28 -0.84 25.59
N TYR A 224 16.44 -1.40 26.46
CA TYR A 224 15.56 -2.53 26.10
C TYR A 224 14.23 -2.11 25.48
N CYS A 225 13.68 -0.97 25.89
CA CYS A 225 12.42 -0.44 25.39
C CYS A 225 12.57 1.06 25.06
N PHE A 226 11.99 1.51 23.97
CA PHE A 226 11.85 2.94 23.70
C PHE A 226 10.50 3.25 23.05
N CYS A 227 9.72 4.13 23.67
CA CYS A 227 8.48 4.63 23.12
C CYS A 227 8.25 6.08 23.53
N SER A 228 7.38 6.77 22.80
CA SER A 228 6.79 8.03 23.24
C SER A 228 5.33 8.09 22.79
N ARG A 229 4.54 8.98 23.39
CA ARG A 229 3.08 9.06 23.19
C ARG A 229 2.67 9.30 21.72
N ASP A 230 3.51 9.98 20.96
CA ASP A 230 3.28 10.39 19.56
C ASP A 230 4.51 10.14 18.66
N GLY A 231 5.54 9.43 19.16
CA GLY A 231 6.70 8.99 18.38
C GLY A 231 7.74 10.09 18.09
N THR A 232 7.55 11.31 18.59
CA THR A 232 8.38 12.47 18.21
C THR A 232 9.57 12.77 19.13
N ILE A 233 9.63 12.16 20.32
CA ILE A 233 10.63 12.47 21.36
C ILE A 233 12.01 11.92 20.99
N ILE A 234 13.05 12.74 21.20
CA ILE A 234 14.46 12.37 20.98
C ILE A 234 14.97 11.40 22.08
N PRO A 235 15.61 10.27 21.72
CA PRO A 235 16.23 9.35 22.66
C PRO A 235 17.20 10.02 23.64
N GLY A 236 17.20 9.55 24.88
CA GLY A 236 18.05 10.10 25.96
C GLY A 236 17.68 11.51 26.42
N GLY A 237 16.65 12.15 25.84
CA GLY A 237 16.25 13.52 26.17
C GLY A 237 17.22 14.59 25.66
N LEU A 238 18.00 14.28 24.62
CA LEU A 238 18.94 15.22 24.00
C LEU A 238 18.20 16.39 23.30
N HIS A 239 18.86 17.54 23.23
CA HIS A 239 18.43 18.65 22.39
C HIS A 239 18.70 18.35 20.90
N PRO A 240 17.88 18.86 19.95
CA PRO A 240 18.11 18.66 18.52
C PRO A 240 19.53 19.08 18.09
N GLU A 241 20.02 20.22 18.57
CA GLU A 241 21.34 20.78 18.25
C GLU A 241 22.52 19.97 18.80
N GLU A 242 22.25 19.03 19.72
CA GLU A 242 23.24 18.08 20.24
C GLU A 242 23.07 16.67 19.66
N THR A 243 22.02 16.42 18.88
CA THR A 243 21.64 15.12 18.33
C THR A 243 22.20 14.95 16.92
N PRO A 244 22.90 13.84 16.58
CA PRO A 244 23.36 13.62 15.22
C PRO A 244 22.20 13.41 14.26
N GLN A 245 22.26 14.00 13.07
CA GLN A 245 21.33 13.63 12.00
C GLN A 245 21.81 12.35 11.33
N MET A 246 21.18 11.23 11.70
CA MET A 246 21.42 9.96 11.03
C MET A 246 20.75 9.97 9.64
N ILE A 247 21.44 9.46 8.63
CA ILE A 247 20.87 9.11 7.33
C ILE A 247 20.99 7.59 7.17
N ILE A 248 19.87 6.91 6.88
CA ILE A 248 19.82 5.45 6.71
C ILE A 248 19.45 5.16 5.26
N MET A 249 20.43 5.05 4.38
CA MET A 249 20.18 4.60 3.01
C MET A 249 19.80 3.12 3.02
N THR A 250 18.66 2.77 2.43
CA THR A 250 18.20 1.38 2.33
C THR A 250 17.86 1.02 0.88
N PHE A 251 18.18 -0.22 0.48
CA PHE A 251 17.98 -0.70 -0.88
C PHE A 251 17.23 -2.03 -0.85
N ASP A 252 16.16 -2.11 -1.62
CA ASP A 252 15.22 -3.23 -1.60
C ASP A 252 15.28 -4.01 -2.92
N GLY A 253 15.14 -5.33 -2.83
CA GLY A 253 15.13 -6.24 -3.97
C GLY A 253 16.40 -7.10 -4.11
N ALA A 254 16.48 -7.80 -5.24
CA ALA A 254 17.62 -8.64 -5.60
C ALA A 254 18.82 -7.81 -6.10
N ILE A 255 20.00 -8.05 -5.51
CA ILE A 255 21.27 -7.46 -5.96
C ILE A 255 21.80 -8.24 -7.17
N ASN A 256 22.13 -7.56 -8.26
CA ASN A 256 22.66 -8.18 -9.48
C ASN A 256 23.37 -7.15 -10.40
N HIS A 257 23.84 -7.62 -11.55
CA HIS A 257 24.56 -6.83 -12.56
C HIS A 257 23.82 -5.60 -13.10
N ASN A 258 22.51 -5.42 -12.83
CA ASN A 258 21.77 -4.21 -13.20
C ASN A 258 21.90 -3.06 -12.18
N ASN A 259 22.28 -3.35 -10.93
CA ASN A 259 22.21 -2.38 -9.83
C ASN A 259 23.46 -2.29 -8.94
N PHE A 260 24.29 -3.34 -8.87
CA PHE A 260 25.50 -3.37 -8.05
C PHE A 260 26.47 -2.21 -8.36
N ASP A 261 26.78 -1.98 -9.64
CA ASP A 261 27.64 -0.88 -10.12
C ASP A 261 27.06 0.51 -9.80
N HIS A 262 25.75 0.65 -9.62
CA HIS A 262 25.14 1.91 -9.18
C HIS A 262 25.32 2.12 -7.68
N TYR A 263 25.13 1.07 -6.87
CA TYR A 263 25.34 1.13 -5.42
C TYR A 263 26.82 1.39 -5.07
N GLN A 264 27.77 0.86 -5.83
CA GLN A 264 29.20 1.15 -5.63
C GLN A 264 29.59 2.63 -5.88
N LYS A 265 28.85 3.38 -6.70
CA LYS A 265 29.04 4.84 -6.90
C LYS A 265 28.48 5.69 -5.75
N ILE A 266 27.63 5.11 -4.89
CA ILE A 266 27.13 5.77 -3.68
C ILE A 266 28.21 5.67 -2.60
N PHE A 267 28.69 4.45 -2.35
CA PHE A 267 29.62 4.10 -1.28
C PHE A 267 31.10 4.16 -1.71
N THR A 268 31.47 5.25 -2.36
CA THR A 268 32.86 5.53 -2.77
C THR A 268 33.74 5.83 -1.55
N GLN A 269 35.05 5.59 -1.68
CA GLN A 269 36.01 5.65 -0.55
C GLN A 269 36.40 7.09 -0.15
N ASP A 270 36.03 8.08 -0.95
CA ASP A 270 36.27 9.52 -0.73
C ASP A 270 35.14 10.20 0.05
N ARG A 271 33.90 9.69 -0.04
CA ARG A 271 32.81 10.08 0.86
C ARG A 271 33.02 9.41 2.23
N LEU A 272 33.13 10.23 3.27
CA LEU A 272 33.36 9.78 4.65
C LEU A 272 32.40 10.49 5.61
N ASN A 273 32.00 9.79 6.67
CA ASN A 273 31.34 10.37 7.84
C ASN A 273 32.33 11.22 8.67
N PRO A 274 31.87 12.12 9.55
CA PRO A 274 32.73 12.98 10.38
C PRO A 274 33.69 12.24 11.35
N ASN A 275 33.57 10.93 11.51
CA ASN A 275 34.52 10.06 12.23
C ASN A 275 35.55 9.36 11.29
N ASN A 276 35.71 9.85 10.06
CA ASN A 276 36.56 9.31 8.99
C ASN A 276 36.20 7.87 8.54
N CYS A 277 34.99 7.40 8.80
CA CYS A 277 34.51 6.11 8.32
C CYS A 277 33.72 6.23 7.00
N PRO A 278 33.90 5.32 6.02
CA PRO A 278 33.10 5.32 4.80
C PRO A 278 31.60 5.15 5.09
N LEU A 279 30.76 5.78 4.26
CA LEU A 279 29.30 5.69 4.35
C LEU A 279 28.84 4.23 4.33
N LYS A 280 27.74 3.93 5.05
CA LYS A 280 27.10 2.61 5.04
C LYS A 280 25.60 2.73 4.79
N GLY A 281 25.06 1.76 4.07
CA GLY A 281 23.62 1.53 3.88
C GLY A 281 23.23 0.11 4.29
N THR A 282 21.93 -0.16 4.19
CA THR A 282 21.28 -1.42 4.54
C THR A 282 20.62 -2.02 3.30
N PHE A 283 20.79 -3.30 3.04
CA PHE A 283 20.24 -3.96 1.86
C PHE A 283 19.23 -5.03 2.28
N PHE A 284 17.94 -4.82 1.97
CA PHE A 284 16.87 -5.78 2.21
C PHE A 284 16.77 -6.72 1.00
N ILE A 285 17.42 -7.88 1.10
CA ILE A 285 17.61 -8.79 -0.03
C ILE A 285 16.38 -9.68 -0.21
N SER A 286 15.89 -9.80 -1.44
CA SER A 286 14.99 -10.87 -1.89
C SER A 286 15.68 -11.86 -2.84
N HIS A 287 15.13 -13.09 -2.95
CA HIS A 287 15.85 -14.21 -3.58
C HIS A 287 15.88 -14.17 -5.11
N GLU A 288 14.75 -13.93 -5.77
CA GLU A 288 14.65 -14.20 -7.21
C GLU A 288 15.61 -13.30 -8.03
N TYR A 289 16.46 -13.93 -8.85
CA TYR A 289 17.51 -13.27 -9.65
C TYR A 289 18.65 -12.60 -8.85
N CYS A 290 18.86 -12.94 -7.58
CA CYS A 290 19.95 -12.39 -6.77
C CYS A 290 21.32 -13.03 -7.06
N ASN A 291 22.38 -12.21 -7.03
CA ASN A 291 23.78 -12.58 -7.12
C ASN A 291 24.42 -12.59 -5.71
N TYR A 292 24.65 -13.77 -5.15
CA TYR A 292 25.15 -13.95 -3.80
C TYR A 292 26.66 -13.69 -3.66
N ASN A 293 27.42 -13.67 -4.75
CA ASN A 293 28.80 -13.15 -4.74
C ASN A 293 28.81 -11.61 -4.53
N MET A 294 27.89 -10.89 -5.19
CA MET A 294 27.71 -9.45 -5.00
C MET A 294 27.21 -9.11 -3.59
N VAL A 295 26.23 -9.85 -3.07
CA VAL A 295 25.76 -9.69 -1.67
C VAL A 295 26.88 -9.97 -0.66
N GLN A 296 27.72 -10.99 -0.90
CA GLN A 296 28.91 -11.23 -0.07
C GLN A 296 29.91 -10.06 -0.12
N SER A 297 30.08 -9.37 -1.26
CA SER A 297 30.92 -8.17 -1.32
C SER A 297 30.38 -7.05 -0.44
N LEU A 298 29.09 -6.70 -0.58
CA LEU A 298 28.47 -5.64 0.22
C LEU A 298 28.61 -5.91 1.73
N ALA A 299 28.40 -7.16 2.16
CA ALA A 299 28.61 -7.59 3.53
C ALA A 299 30.09 -7.54 3.96
N HIS A 300 31.04 -7.89 3.09
CA HIS A 300 32.48 -7.83 3.37
C HIS A 300 32.98 -6.38 3.57
N ASP A 301 32.39 -5.46 2.81
CA ASP A 301 32.64 -4.02 2.87
C ASP A 301 31.93 -3.35 4.06
N GLY A 302 31.22 -4.14 4.89
CA GLY A 302 30.61 -3.73 6.14
C GLY A 302 29.24 -3.07 6.00
N HIS A 303 28.57 -3.23 4.86
CA HIS A 303 27.16 -2.87 4.73
C HIS A 303 26.27 -3.90 5.44
N GLU A 304 25.12 -3.46 5.93
CA GLU A 304 24.17 -4.35 6.61
C GLU A 304 23.32 -5.11 5.59
N ILE A 305 23.18 -6.42 5.80
CA ILE A 305 22.35 -7.29 4.98
C ILE A 305 21.17 -7.77 5.82
N ALA A 306 19.97 -7.41 5.37
CA ALA A 306 18.69 -7.72 5.98
C ALA A 306 17.84 -8.59 5.03
N THR A 307 16.79 -9.23 5.54
CA THR A 307 15.86 -10.02 4.70
C THR A 307 14.69 -9.19 4.22
N GLU A 308 14.44 -9.21 2.91
CA GLU A 308 13.10 -8.97 2.37
C GLU A 308 12.32 -10.30 2.42
N THR A 309 12.13 -11.02 1.30
CA THR A 309 11.50 -12.37 1.30
C THR A 309 12.08 -13.26 0.19
N ILE A 310 11.75 -14.55 0.16
CA ILE A 310 12.12 -15.41 -0.97
C ILE A 310 11.30 -15.04 -2.20
N SER A 311 9.97 -15.00 -2.07
CA SER A 311 9.07 -15.01 -3.23
C SER A 311 8.43 -13.68 -3.59
N LEU A 312 8.50 -12.66 -2.72
CA LEU A 312 7.75 -11.40 -2.84
C LEU A 312 6.23 -11.61 -3.00
N GLN A 313 5.67 -12.70 -2.44
CA GLN A 313 4.26 -13.03 -2.62
C GLN A 313 3.31 -11.93 -2.12
N LYS A 314 2.29 -11.62 -2.92
CA LYS A 314 1.21 -10.69 -2.57
C LYS A 314 0.22 -11.38 -1.66
N GLY A 315 -0.25 -10.69 -0.62
CA GLY A 315 -1.13 -11.28 0.39
C GLY A 315 -0.37 -11.97 1.52
N LEU A 316 0.95 -11.80 1.63
CA LEU A 316 1.75 -12.29 2.78
C LEU A 316 1.23 -11.69 4.10
N GLU A 317 0.71 -10.46 4.04
CA GLU A 317 0.12 -9.72 5.15
C GLU A 317 -1.03 -10.45 5.88
N ASP A 318 -1.68 -11.41 5.22
CA ASP A 318 -2.81 -12.21 5.73
C ASP A 318 -2.49 -13.72 5.81
N LYS A 319 -1.20 -14.12 5.77
CA LYS A 319 -0.76 -15.52 5.89
C LYS A 319 -0.55 -15.99 7.33
N GLY A 320 -0.40 -17.30 7.49
CA GLY A 320 -0.08 -17.95 8.76
C GLY A 320 1.41 -17.89 9.10
N TYR A 321 1.72 -18.40 10.30
CA TYR A 321 3.06 -18.40 10.86
C TYR A 321 4.06 -19.16 9.98
N GLU A 322 3.70 -20.35 9.50
CA GLU A 322 4.57 -21.20 8.66
C GLU A 322 4.97 -20.52 7.33
N GLU A 323 4.08 -19.74 6.70
CA GLU A 323 4.44 -18.99 5.49
C GLU A 323 5.43 -17.86 5.81
N TRP A 324 5.22 -17.12 6.90
CA TRP A 324 6.15 -16.08 7.35
C TRP A 324 7.52 -16.68 7.74
N VAL A 325 7.54 -17.83 8.43
CA VAL A 325 8.79 -18.57 8.70
C VAL A 325 9.47 -18.99 7.40
N GLY A 326 8.72 -19.55 6.45
CA GLY A 326 9.24 -20.01 5.16
C GLY A 326 9.88 -18.89 4.32
N GLU A 327 9.27 -17.71 4.28
CA GLU A 327 9.82 -16.53 3.61
C GLU A 327 11.03 -15.95 4.35
N MET A 328 10.87 -15.60 5.63
CA MET A 328 11.88 -14.83 6.37
C MET A 328 13.09 -15.69 6.74
N ILE A 329 12.86 -16.85 7.35
CA ILE A 329 13.94 -17.71 7.86
C ILE A 329 14.57 -18.49 6.71
N GLY A 330 13.78 -18.86 5.70
CA GLY A 330 14.30 -19.40 4.44
C GLY A 330 15.24 -18.42 3.74
N MET A 331 14.89 -17.13 3.64
CA MET A 331 15.78 -16.13 3.05
C MET A 331 17.06 -15.95 3.88
N ARG A 332 16.94 -16.00 5.23
CA ARG A 332 18.09 -15.93 6.15
C ARG A 332 19.06 -17.13 5.96
N GLU A 333 18.55 -18.35 5.80
CA GLU A 333 19.37 -19.53 5.49
C GLU A 333 19.97 -19.51 4.07
N ILE A 334 19.25 -18.98 3.07
CA ILE A 334 19.77 -18.76 1.70
C ILE A 334 20.99 -17.81 1.75
N LEU A 335 20.88 -16.68 2.43
CA LEU A 335 21.99 -15.71 2.60
C LEU A 335 23.20 -16.36 3.29
N LYS A 336 22.95 -17.14 4.34
CA LYS A 336 23.98 -17.88 5.09
C LYS A 336 24.67 -18.95 4.25
N HIS A 337 23.93 -19.70 3.45
CA HIS A 337 24.51 -20.71 2.59
C HIS A 337 25.30 -20.06 1.44
N PHE A 338 24.68 -19.19 0.66
CA PHE A 338 25.22 -18.75 -0.64
C PHE A 338 26.07 -17.45 -0.60
N SER A 339 25.94 -16.60 0.43
CA SER A 339 26.85 -15.44 0.68
C SER A 339 27.79 -15.61 1.87
N ASN A 340 27.72 -16.74 2.60
CA ASN A 340 28.57 -16.98 3.78
C ASN A 340 28.37 -15.94 4.92
N ILE A 341 27.17 -15.36 5.04
CA ILE A 341 26.83 -14.40 6.12
C ILE A 341 26.29 -15.18 7.33
N SER A 342 26.69 -14.84 8.56
CA SER A 342 26.12 -15.51 9.74
C SER A 342 24.65 -15.13 9.94
N THR A 343 23.79 -16.11 10.29
CA THR A 343 22.37 -15.87 10.64
C THR A 343 22.20 -14.86 11.78
N GLY A 344 23.20 -14.73 12.67
CA GLY A 344 23.21 -13.77 13.77
C GLY A 344 23.52 -12.32 13.35
N GLU A 345 23.98 -12.08 12.12
CA GLU A 345 24.19 -10.72 11.58
C GLU A 345 22.96 -10.22 10.80
N VAL A 346 22.13 -11.14 10.30
CA VAL A 346 20.93 -10.83 9.50
C VAL A 346 19.75 -10.57 10.44
N VAL A 347 19.86 -9.49 11.22
CA VAL A 347 18.99 -9.15 12.35
C VAL A 347 17.78 -8.29 11.99
N GLY A 348 17.75 -7.73 10.78
CA GLY A 348 16.69 -6.85 10.29
C GLY A 348 15.82 -7.47 9.21
N MET A 349 14.58 -7.01 9.09
CA MET A 349 13.71 -7.36 7.97
C MET A 349 12.86 -6.21 7.42
N ARG A 350 12.28 -6.44 6.23
CA ARG A 350 11.26 -5.60 5.61
C ARG A 350 10.24 -6.45 4.85
N ALA A 351 8.95 -6.19 5.08
CA ALA A 351 7.84 -6.92 4.49
C ALA A 351 7.59 -6.46 3.04
N PRO A 352 7.23 -7.38 2.13
CA PRO A 352 7.09 -7.06 0.72
C PRO A 352 5.99 -6.01 0.52
N TYR A 353 6.28 -5.00 -0.30
CA TYR A 353 5.38 -3.87 -0.59
C TYR A 353 5.00 -3.00 0.63
N LEU A 354 5.79 -3.02 1.72
CA LEU A 354 5.51 -2.32 3.00
C LEU A 354 4.14 -2.68 3.59
N LYS A 355 3.85 -3.98 3.63
CA LYS A 355 2.65 -4.54 4.24
C LYS A 355 3.00 -5.48 5.39
N PRO A 356 2.99 -5.00 6.64
CA PRO A 356 3.22 -5.85 7.80
C PRO A 356 2.24 -7.02 7.91
N GLY A 357 2.68 -8.13 8.52
CA GLY A 357 1.92 -9.36 8.72
C GLY A 357 1.13 -9.42 10.02
N ARG A 358 0.42 -8.34 10.37
CA ARG A 358 -0.43 -8.22 11.56
C ARG A 358 0.36 -8.57 12.83
N ASN A 359 -0.07 -9.58 13.57
CA ASN A 359 0.65 -10.13 14.73
C ASN A 359 1.51 -11.35 14.35
N THR A 360 1.34 -11.90 13.16
CA THR A 360 1.99 -13.14 12.70
C THR A 360 3.48 -12.90 12.41
N GLN A 361 3.79 -11.85 11.65
CA GLN A 361 5.17 -11.44 11.33
C GLN A 361 5.98 -11.25 12.61
N TYR A 362 5.54 -10.37 13.51
CA TYR A 362 6.31 -10.02 14.71
C TYR A 362 6.48 -11.19 15.68
N LYS A 363 5.55 -12.16 15.67
CA LYS A 363 5.76 -13.42 16.41
C LYS A 363 6.90 -14.27 15.80
N VAL A 364 6.99 -14.38 14.47
CA VAL A 364 8.16 -14.99 13.80
C VAL A 364 9.45 -14.24 14.14
N LEU A 365 9.41 -12.91 14.24
CA LEU A 365 10.60 -12.10 14.56
C LEU A 365 11.07 -12.33 16.01
N GLU A 366 10.14 -12.37 16.97
CA GLU A 366 10.39 -12.75 18.37
C GLU A 366 11.00 -14.16 18.47
N ASP A 367 10.31 -15.14 17.87
CA ASP A 367 10.69 -16.55 17.96
C ASP A 367 12.05 -16.83 17.32
N PHE A 368 12.38 -16.18 16.19
CA PHE A 368 13.65 -16.37 15.48
C PHE A 368 14.71 -15.29 15.75
N GLY A 369 14.51 -14.38 16.71
CA GLY A 369 15.53 -13.41 17.12
C GLY A 369 15.94 -12.44 16.02
N TYR A 370 14.96 -11.82 15.35
CA TYR A 370 15.20 -10.54 14.68
C TYR A 370 15.22 -9.44 15.75
N ILE A 371 16.02 -8.39 15.51
CA ILE A 371 16.09 -7.19 16.37
C ILE A 371 15.08 -6.15 15.90
N TYR A 372 14.87 -6.02 14.59
CA TYR A 372 13.97 -4.99 14.06
C TYR A 372 13.21 -5.40 12.78
N ASP A 373 12.06 -4.75 12.63
CA ASP A 373 11.32 -4.60 11.38
C ASP A 373 11.48 -3.18 10.82
N SER A 374 11.33 -3.03 9.52
CA SER A 374 11.21 -1.74 8.85
C SER A 374 10.15 -1.86 7.75
N SER A 375 8.90 -1.98 8.15
CA SER A 375 7.75 -2.22 7.26
C SER A 375 6.60 -1.23 7.45
N ILE A 376 6.57 -0.51 8.57
CA ILE A 376 5.46 0.38 8.92
C ILE A 376 5.67 1.75 8.27
N GLY A 377 5.02 1.94 7.11
CA GLY A 377 4.96 3.23 6.42
C GLY A 377 4.05 4.23 7.14
N ILE A 378 4.59 5.42 7.43
CA ILE A 378 3.91 6.51 8.14
C ILE A 378 3.18 7.42 7.14
N SER A 379 2.12 8.08 7.58
CA SER A 379 1.53 9.21 6.85
C SER A 379 2.46 10.44 6.86
N PRO A 380 2.31 11.39 5.92
CA PRO A 380 3.05 12.66 5.94
C PRO A 380 2.83 13.40 7.27
N LEU A 381 3.92 13.69 7.97
CA LEU A 381 3.95 14.44 9.22
C LEU A 381 5.06 15.50 9.16
N LYS A 382 4.79 16.69 9.72
CA LYS A 382 5.80 17.76 9.80
C LYS A 382 6.97 17.30 10.67
N VAL A 383 6.69 16.92 11.92
CA VAL A 383 7.69 16.29 12.81
C VAL A 383 7.78 14.79 12.48
N PRO A 384 8.93 14.27 12.04
CA PRO A 384 9.08 12.85 11.74
C PRO A 384 9.11 11.96 13.00
N ILE A 385 8.76 10.68 12.83
CA ILE A 385 8.70 9.67 13.89
C ILE A 385 10.07 9.02 14.09
N TRP A 386 10.54 8.99 15.34
CA TRP A 386 11.72 8.22 15.76
C TRP A 386 11.41 6.70 15.80
N PRO A 387 12.41 5.82 15.60
CA PRO A 387 12.25 4.39 15.84
C PRO A 387 11.78 4.09 17.27
N TYR A 388 11.02 3.02 17.45
CA TYR A 388 10.38 2.67 18.72
C TYR A 388 10.30 1.15 18.87
N THR A 389 10.15 0.65 20.10
CA THR A 389 9.94 -0.79 20.34
C THR A 389 8.47 -1.14 20.45
N LEU A 390 8.14 -2.38 20.10
CA LEU A 390 6.78 -2.92 20.04
C LEU A 390 6.29 -3.48 21.38
N ASP A 391 7.00 -3.23 22.49
CA ASP A 391 6.51 -3.46 23.86
C ASP A 391 5.17 -2.74 24.13
N TYR A 392 4.96 -1.60 23.47
CA TYR A 392 3.75 -0.77 23.57
C TYR A 392 3.14 -0.53 22.19
N LYS A 393 1.90 -0.04 22.19
CA LYS A 393 1.15 0.29 20.98
C LYS A 393 1.87 1.35 20.15
N ILE A 394 1.93 1.11 18.83
CA ILE A 394 2.47 2.02 17.82
C ILE A 394 1.93 3.47 18.02
N PRO A 395 2.78 4.50 17.94
CA PRO A 395 2.42 5.86 18.37
C PRO A 395 1.68 6.69 17.30
N HIS A 396 1.38 6.11 16.15
CA HIS A 396 0.79 6.78 14.98
C HIS A 396 -0.31 5.92 14.33
N GLU A 397 -0.93 6.42 13.25
CA GLU A 397 -1.94 5.66 12.48
C GLU A 397 -1.31 4.54 11.64
N CYS A 398 -1.95 3.37 11.63
CA CYS A 398 -1.55 2.24 10.78
C CYS A 398 -2.10 2.40 9.35
N LYS A 399 -1.35 3.09 8.47
CA LYS A 399 -1.75 3.34 7.07
C LYS A 399 -1.97 2.06 6.25
N ALA A 400 -1.25 0.97 6.56
CA ALA A 400 -1.37 -0.31 5.87
C ALA A 400 -2.64 -1.12 6.26
N GLY A 401 -3.24 -0.84 7.42
CA GLY A 401 -4.33 -1.66 7.98
C GLY A 401 -3.91 -3.06 8.47
N THR A 402 -2.61 -3.35 8.49
CA THR A 402 -2.04 -4.68 8.80
C THR A 402 -0.87 -4.64 9.80
N CYS A 403 -0.65 -3.53 10.49
CA CYS A 403 0.37 -3.39 11.54
C CYS A 403 0.04 -4.25 12.79
N PRO A 404 0.98 -4.45 13.74
CA PRO A 404 0.72 -5.24 14.94
C PRO A 404 -0.28 -4.55 15.88
N THR A 405 -0.95 -5.38 16.67
CA THR A 405 -1.93 -4.94 17.68
C THR A 405 -1.67 -5.51 19.07
N LYS A 406 -0.85 -6.56 19.18
CA LYS A 406 -0.26 -7.07 20.42
C LYS A 406 1.09 -6.40 20.72
N SER A 407 1.58 -6.56 21.95
CA SER A 407 2.96 -6.22 22.31
C SER A 407 3.94 -7.32 21.87
N PHE A 408 5.13 -6.92 21.42
CA PHE A 408 6.25 -7.78 21.08
C PHE A 408 7.54 -7.19 21.66
N GLN A 409 8.01 -7.75 22.78
CA GLN A 409 8.96 -7.07 23.65
C GLN A 409 10.36 -6.98 23.02
N GLY A 410 10.96 -5.79 23.04
CA GLY A 410 12.30 -5.54 22.51
C GLY A 410 12.46 -5.63 20.99
N ILE A 411 11.41 -5.93 20.22
CA ILE A 411 11.44 -5.77 18.75
C ILE A 411 11.31 -4.29 18.42
N TRP A 412 12.25 -3.76 17.66
CA TRP A 412 12.20 -2.38 17.15
C TRP A 412 11.42 -2.31 15.84
N GLU A 413 10.60 -1.27 15.67
CA GLU A 413 10.22 -0.76 14.35
C GLU A 413 11.16 0.37 13.96
N LEU A 414 11.67 0.32 12.74
CA LEU A 414 12.40 1.39 12.07
C LEU A 414 11.48 2.02 11.01
N PRO A 415 10.62 2.99 11.40
CA PRO A 415 9.46 3.41 10.61
C PRO A 415 9.84 4.18 9.35
N LEU A 416 9.10 3.95 8.26
CA LEU A 416 9.29 4.67 7.01
C LEU A 416 8.45 5.94 7.01
N ASN A 417 9.04 7.01 7.53
CA ASN A 417 8.49 8.36 7.42
C ASN A 417 8.33 8.74 5.94
N ALA A 418 7.11 9.05 5.49
CA ALA A 418 6.88 9.40 4.09
C ALA A 418 7.63 10.69 3.73
N HIS A 419 8.33 10.66 2.58
CA HIS A 419 8.99 11.81 1.98
C HIS A 419 7.97 12.76 1.35
N TYR A 420 8.15 14.06 1.55
CA TYR A 420 7.40 15.13 0.90
C TYR A 420 7.99 16.53 1.19
N VAL A 421 7.78 17.45 0.26
CA VAL A 421 8.10 18.88 0.35
C VAL A 421 6.84 19.72 0.61
N GLU A 422 6.96 20.94 1.16
CA GLU A 422 5.81 21.78 1.54
C GLU A 422 4.94 22.22 0.35
N SER A 423 5.49 22.23 -0.87
CA SER A 423 4.73 22.47 -2.11
C SER A 423 3.83 21.29 -2.52
N TYR A 424 4.00 20.11 -1.90
CA TYR A 424 3.42 18.82 -2.27
C TYR A 424 3.86 18.31 -3.67
N GLU A 425 4.88 18.90 -4.27
CA GLU A 425 5.50 18.41 -5.50
C GLU A 425 6.21 17.06 -5.27
N GLY A 426 6.13 16.15 -6.23
CA GLY A 426 6.48 14.74 -6.03
C GLY A 426 5.46 13.93 -5.20
N GLY A 427 4.56 14.58 -4.46
CA GLY A 427 3.49 13.95 -3.69
C GLY A 427 3.93 13.41 -2.34
N HIS A 428 3.51 12.18 -2.02
CA HIS A 428 3.72 11.55 -0.71
C HIS A 428 4.14 10.09 -0.87
N CYS A 429 5.41 9.80 -0.61
CA CYS A 429 6.06 8.58 -1.05
C CYS A 429 6.85 7.91 0.11
N PRO A 430 6.61 6.62 0.42
CA PRO A 430 7.40 5.88 1.40
C PRO A 430 8.69 5.29 0.80
N TYR A 431 8.83 5.33 -0.54
CA TYR A 431 10.02 4.99 -1.32
C TYR A 431 10.37 6.16 -2.23
N LEU A 432 11.66 6.48 -2.37
CA LEU A 432 12.07 7.60 -3.19
C LEU A 432 11.76 7.40 -4.69
N ASP A 433 11.79 6.15 -5.19
CA ASP A 433 11.35 5.83 -6.56
C ASP A 433 9.82 5.87 -6.77
N GLN A 434 9.04 6.13 -5.73
CA GLN A 434 7.60 6.39 -5.81
C GLN A 434 7.25 7.89 -5.76
N CYS A 435 8.24 8.77 -5.57
CA CYS A 435 8.06 10.22 -5.62
C CYS A 435 7.99 10.69 -7.08
N VAL A 436 6.99 11.51 -7.41
CA VAL A 436 6.66 11.86 -8.80
C VAL A 436 7.45 13.09 -9.28
N LEU A 437 8.78 12.93 -9.38
CA LEU A 437 9.72 13.99 -9.76
C LEU A 437 9.70 14.23 -11.29
N HIS A 438 8.68 14.96 -11.75
CA HIS A 438 8.28 15.05 -13.16
C HIS A 438 9.33 15.60 -14.13
N ASN A 439 10.13 16.59 -13.72
CA ASN A 439 10.91 17.40 -14.66
C ASN A 439 12.25 16.77 -15.07
N HIS A 440 12.73 15.77 -14.31
CA HIS A 440 13.99 15.06 -14.57
C HIS A 440 15.23 15.99 -14.65
N ASP A 441 15.26 17.09 -13.90
CA ASP A 441 16.48 17.92 -13.76
C ASP A 441 17.28 17.50 -12.51
N PRO A 442 18.59 17.19 -12.63
CA PRO A 442 19.45 16.93 -11.48
C PRO A 442 19.61 18.09 -10.48
N GLU A 443 19.32 19.34 -10.81
CA GLU A 443 19.23 20.42 -9.81
C GLU A 443 17.93 20.29 -9.00
N GLU A 444 16.77 20.19 -9.65
CA GLU A 444 15.47 20.11 -8.96
C GLU A 444 15.35 18.86 -8.07
N VAL A 445 15.94 17.74 -8.48
CA VAL A 445 16.02 16.52 -7.65
C VAL A 445 16.92 16.75 -6.42
N PHE A 446 17.99 17.53 -6.56
CA PHE A 446 18.85 17.89 -5.43
C PHE A 446 18.13 18.83 -4.45
N ASP A 447 17.49 19.89 -4.96
CA ASP A 447 16.74 20.86 -4.16
C ASP A 447 15.58 20.17 -3.39
N TRP A 448 14.86 19.26 -4.05
CA TRP A 448 13.77 18.48 -3.43
C TRP A 448 14.28 17.56 -2.31
N LEU A 449 15.42 16.87 -2.53
CA LEU A 449 16.05 16.04 -1.50
C LEU A 449 16.59 16.89 -0.34
N GLN A 450 17.07 18.10 -0.60
CA GLN A 450 17.51 19.05 0.42
C GLN A 450 16.35 19.57 1.27
N GLU A 451 15.22 19.95 0.67
CA GLU A 451 14.03 20.39 1.42
C GLU A 451 13.47 19.25 2.30
N ASP A 452 13.30 18.05 1.75
CA ASP A 452 12.80 16.90 2.51
C ASP A 452 13.79 16.45 3.60
N PHE A 453 15.11 16.59 3.42
CA PHE A 453 16.11 16.39 4.48
C PHE A 453 16.01 17.45 5.59
N ASN A 454 15.87 18.73 5.22
CA ASN A 454 15.79 19.84 6.19
C ASN A 454 14.61 19.67 7.15
N ARG A 455 13.49 19.06 6.69
CA ARG A 455 12.35 18.66 7.53
C ARG A 455 12.74 17.78 8.73
N TYR A 456 13.77 16.96 8.63
CA TYR A 456 14.31 16.16 9.76
C TYR A 456 15.34 16.99 10.55
N TYR A 457 16.30 17.57 9.82
CA TYR A 457 17.50 18.23 10.35
C TYR A 457 17.21 19.46 11.22
N GLU A 458 16.16 20.23 10.88
CA GLU A 458 15.75 21.45 11.57
C GLU A 458 14.68 21.23 12.67
N GLN A 459 14.16 20.01 12.83
CA GLN A 459 13.10 19.70 13.81
C GLN A 459 13.61 18.80 14.95
N ASN A 460 13.34 17.49 14.89
CA ASN A 460 13.68 16.55 15.97
C ASN A 460 14.81 15.59 15.61
N ARG A 461 15.44 15.73 14.43
CA ARG A 461 16.55 14.91 13.93
C ARG A 461 16.34 13.39 13.99
N ALA A 462 15.10 12.95 13.85
CA ALA A 462 14.81 11.54 13.62
C ALA A 462 15.58 11.01 12.40
N PRO A 463 15.93 9.71 12.34
CA PRO A 463 16.75 9.18 11.26
C PRO A 463 16.10 9.39 9.90
N TYR A 464 16.82 10.07 9.00
CA TYR A 464 16.40 10.30 7.63
C TYR A 464 16.64 9.01 6.83
N MET A 465 15.64 8.13 6.80
CA MET A 465 15.72 6.94 5.97
C MET A 465 15.57 7.35 4.50
N MET A 466 16.41 6.80 3.63
CA MET A 466 16.32 6.95 2.17
C MET A 466 16.15 5.56 1.53
N PRO A 467 14.91 5.07 1.37
CA PRO A 467 14.62 3.76 0.80
C PRO A 467 14.44 3.82 -0.73
N PHE A 468 15.17 2.95 -1.43
CA PHE A 468 15.21 2.88 -2.90
C PHE A 468 14.99 1.46 -3.43
N HIS A 469 14.24 1.33 -4.53
CA HIS A 469 14.42 0.20 -5.45
C HIS A 469 15.41 0.52 -6.56
N THR A 470 15.80 -0.50 -7.33
CA THR A 470 16.59 -0.36 -8.57
C THR A 470 16.01 0.62 -9.60
N ASN A 471 14.72 0.98 -9.50
CA ASN A 471 14.03 1.90 -10.41
C ASN A 471 14.67 3.30 -10.42
N TRP A 472 15.06 3.82 -9.25
CA TRP A 472 15.69 5.14 -9.11
C TRP A 472 16.94 5.26 -10.01
N PHE A 473 17.74 4.19 -10.06
CA PHE A 473 19.02 4.13 -10.77
C PHE A 473 18.88 3.86 -12.28
N GLN A 474 17.67 3.57 -12.77
CA GLN A 474 17.40 3.50 -14.21
C GLN A 474 17.28 4.91 -14.84
N ILE A 475 17.03 5.94 -14.03
CA ILE A 475 16.94 7.34 -14.45
C ILE A 475 18.21 8.06 -14.02
N LYS A 476 19.05 8.43 -14.99
CA LYS A 476 20.38 9.04 -14.75
C LYS A 476 20.30 10.37 -14.03
N GLU A 477 19.19 11.07 -14.22
CA GLU A 477 18.93 12.39 -13.67
C GLU A 477 18.60 12.31 -12.17
N LEU A 478 17.91 11.24 -11.75
CA LEU A 478 17.72 10.87 -10.34
C LEU A 478 19.04 10.40 -9.69
N GLU A 479 19.82 9.57 -10.37
CA GLU A 479 21.17 9.15 -9.92
C GLU A 479 22.09 10.37 -9.71
N ARG A 480 22.04 11.37 -10.61
CA ARG A 480 22.83 12.61 -10.52
C ARG A 480 22.36 13.55 -9.41
N GLY A 481 21.06 13.76 -9.27
CA GLY A 481 20.50 14.58 -8.18
C GLY A 481 20.82 13.98 -6.80
N LEU A 482 20.71 12.66 -6.68
CA LEU A 482 21.17 11.95 -5.48
C LEU A 482 22.68 12.12 -5.25
N SER A 483 23.53 12.02 -6.28
CA SER A 483 24.98 12.26 -6.11
C SER A 483 25.25 13.65 -5.54
N LYS A 484 24.64 14.71 -6.10
CA LYS A 484 24.78 16.08 -5.56
C LYS A 484 24.31 16.20 -4.12
N PHE A 485 23.20 15.55 -3.77
CA PHE A 485 22.70 15.53 -2.40
C PHE A 485 23.73 14.89 -1.46
N LEU A 486 24.30 13.74 -1.84
CA LEU A 486 25.36 13.08 -1.08
C LEU A 486 26.60 13.98 -0.96
N ASP A 487 27.06 14.57 -2.07
CA ASP A 487 28.25 15.42 -2.14
C ASP A 487 28.10 16.73 -1.35
N TRP A 488 26.87 17.26 -1.22
CA TRP A 488 26.54 18.36 -0.32
C TRP A 488 26.45 17.92 1.14
N VAL A 489 25.65 16.89 1.45
CA VAL A 489 25.26 16.60 2.83
C VAL A 489 26.41 16.02 3.66
N VAL A 490 27.42 15.38 3.04
CA VAL A 490 28.67 14.99 3.72
C VAL A 490 29.56 16.17 4.15
N THR A 491 29.25 17.41 3.72
CA THR A 491 29.93 18.62 4.23
C THR A 491 29.42 19.07 5.60
N LEU A 492 28.29 18.52 6.07
CA LEU A 492 27.70 18.84 7.37
C LEU A 492 28.38 18.02 8.49
N PRO A 493 28.95 18.67 9.53
CA PRO A 493 29.85 18.01 10.49
C PRO A 493 29.15 17.12 11.54
N ASP A 494 27.82 17.11 11.55
CA ASP A 494 26.94 16.42 12.49
C ASP A 494 25.97 15.42 11.82
N VAL A 495 26.14 15.20 10.50
CA VAL A 495 25.41 14.19 9.72
C VAL A 495 26.22 12.89 9.65
N TYR A 496 25.54 11.75 9.79
CA TYR A 496 26.17 10.42 9.73
C TYR A 496 25.34 9.43 8.91
N PHE A 497 25.93 8.87 7.85
CA PHE A 497 25.37 7.75 7.09
C PHE A 497 25.67 6.44 7.82
N VAL A 498 24.62 5.79 8.29
CA VAL A 498 24.71 4.60 9.15
C VAL A 498 23.75 3.52 8.68
N THR A 499 24.08 2.26 8.97
CA THR A 499 23.12 1.17 8.77
C THR A 499 21.97 1.23 9.78
N ALA A 500 20.89 0.50 9.51
CA ALA A 500 19.73 0.40 10.41
C ALA A 500 20.13 -0.07 11.82
N THR A 501 20.89 -1.17 11.94
CA THR A 501 21.44 -1.66 13.21
C THR A 501 22.38 -0.66 13.87
N GLN A 502 23.17 0.11 13.10
CA GLN A 502 24.01 1.17 13.66
C GLN A 502 23.19 2.33 14.23
N ALA A 503 22.10 2.73 13.56
CA ALA A 503 21.17 3.73 14.08
C ALA A 503 20.50 3.24 15.38
N LEU A 504 19.99 2.00 15.39
CA LEU A 504 19.42 1.37 16.59
C LEU A 504 20.46 1.21 17.72
N THR A 505 21.74 0.95 17.40
CA THR A 505 22.82 0.95 18.41
C THR A 505 22.95 2.32 19.09
N TRP A 506 22.81 3.42 18.33
CA TRP A 506 22.74 4.76 18.93
C TRP A 506 21.44 4.98 19.71
N MET A 507 20.28 4.49 19.23
CA MET A 507 19.02 4.53 20.00
C MET A 507 19.16 3.90 21.39
N THR A 508 19.87 2.76 21.48
CA THR A 508 20.05 2.03 22.74
C THR A 508 20.97 2.72 23.75
N ASP A 509 21.91 3.56 23.30
CA ASP A 509 22.81 4.33 24.16
C ASP A 509 23.10 5.74 23.58
N PRO A 510 22.12 6.67 23.63
CA PRO A 510 22.17 7.94 22.89
C PRO A 510 23.34 8.83 23.32
N LYS A 511 24.19 9.19 22.36
CA LYS A 511 25.35 10.08 22.57
C LYS A 511 25.20 11.41 21.82
N PRO A 512 25.49 12.56 22.45
CA PRO A 512 25.53 13.84 21.75
C PRO A 512 26.71 13.88 20.77
N ILE A 513 26.58 14.70 19.71
CA ILE A 513 27.53 14.81 18.58
C ILE A 513 29.01 14.83 19.02
N LYS A 514 29.32 15.60 20.08
CA LYS A 514 30.67 15.79 20.65
C LYS A 514 31.36 14.49 21.10
N ALA A 515 30.61 13.42 21.33
CA ALA A 515 31.13 12.10 21.73
C ALA A 515 31.25 11.08 20.57
N LEU A 516 30.67 11.36 19.39
CA LEU A 516 30.48 10.37 18.32
C LEU A 516 31.76 10.01 17.55
N HIS A 517 32.77 10.89 17.53
CA HIS A 517 34.07 10.61 16.92
C HIS A 517 34.70 9.29 17.42
N ASN A 518 34.44 8.93 18.68
CA ASN A 518 34.98 7.72 19.31
C ASN A 518 33.88 6.68 19.66
N PHE A 519 32.65 6.82 19.13
CA PHE A 519 31.54 5.91 19.44
C PHE A 519 31.73 4.55 18.78
N GLU A 520 31.85 3.50 19.61
CA GLU A 520 32.24 2.16 19.16
C GLU A 520 31.23 1.53 18.18
N GLY A 521 29.92 1.76 18.38
CA GLY A 521 28.87 1.25 17.49
C GLY A 521 28.98 1.73 16.04
N TRP A 522 29.59 2.90 15.81
CA TRP A 522 29.81 3.49 14.49
C TRP A 522 31.27 3.38 14.02
N SER A 523 32.10 2.58 14.70
CA SER A 523 33.49 2.37 14.32
C SER A 523 33.62 1.45 13.10
N CYS A 524 34.30 1.93 12.06
CA CYS A 524 34.63 1.15 10.85
C CYS A 524 35.84 0.22 11.01
N LYS A 525 36.28 -0.06 12.24
CA LYS A 525 37.22 -1.17 12.50
C LYS A 525 36.59 -2.47 12.00
N LYS A 526 37.35 -3.27 11.25
CA LYS A 526 36.83 -4.50 10.67
C LYS A 526 36.48 -5.49 11.77
N LYS A 527 35.18 -5.77 11.94
CA LYS A 527 34.66 -6.72 12.92
C LYS A 527 34.96 -8.17 12.48
N GLU A 528 35.18 -9.06 13.43
CA GLU A 528 35.52 -10.47 13.16
C GLU A 528 34.34 -11.32 12.64
N ASN A 529 33.11 -10.81 12.76
CA ASN A 529 31.87 -11.46 12.35
C ASN A 529 31.47 -11.18 10.88
N LEU A 530 32.13 -10.23 10.20
CA LEU A 530 31.91 -9.97 8.78
C LEU A 530 32.40 -11.14 7.92
N PRO A 531 31.73 -11.46 6.80
CA PRO A 531 32.16 -12.57 5.93
C PRO A 531 33.55 -12.31 5.34
N GLY A 532 34.25 -13.38 4.98
CA GLY A 532 35.47 -13.29 4.17
C GLY A 532 35.20 -12.66 2.79
N PRO A 533 36.23 -12.19 2.07
CA PRO A 533 36.04 -11.51 0.79
C PRO A 533 35.37 -12.45 -0.24
N PRO A 534 34.60 -11.89 -1.19
CA PRO A 534 34.02 -12.68 -2.27
C PRO A 534 35.12 -13.35 -3.12
N CYS A 535 34.80 -14.50 -3.68
CA CYS A 535 35.67 -15.22 -4.61
C CYS A 535 35.79 -14.47 -5.95
N ASN A 536 36.99 -14.48 -6.53
CA ASN A 536 37.26 -13.81 -7.81
C ASN A 536 36.49 -14.40 -9.00
N ASN A 537 36.16 -15.70 -8.95
CA ASN A 537 35.49 -16.45 -10.00
C ASN A 537 34.23 -17.15 -9.42
N PRO A 538 33.06 -16.48 -9.36
CA PRO A 538 31.84 -17.11 -8.86
C PRO A 538 31.32 -18.20 -9.80
N HIS A 539 30.73 -19.24 -9.21
CA HIS A 539 30.00 -20.27 -9.94
C HIS A 539 28.71 -19.69 -10.50
N LYS A 540 28.46 -19.90 -11.80
CA LYS A 540 27.25 -19.45 -12.51
C LYS A 540 26.30 -20.64 -12.69
N CYS A 541 25.35 -20.76 -11.77
CA CYS A 541 24.49 -21.92 -11.65
C CYS A 541 23.22 -21.74 -12.48
N ALA A 542 23.08 -22.55 -13.54
CA ALA A 542 21.83 -22.69 -14.30
C ALA A 542 20.99 -23.81 -13.67
N LEU A 543 19.90 -23.43 -13.00
CA LEU A 543 19.17 -24.28 -12.07
C LEU A 543 17.71 -24.47 -12.51
N ASP A 544 17.19 -25.69 -12.35
CA ASP A 544 15.77 -25.96 -12.58
C ASP A 544 14.91 -25.29 -11.51
N PHE A 545 13.89 -24.54 -11.94
CA PHE A 545 12.87 -23.95 -11.10
C PHE A 545 11.47 -24.12 -11.72
N LYS A 546 10.51 -24.65 -10.96
CA LYS A 546 9.10 -24.72 -11.37
C LYS A 546 8.27 -23.78 -10.48
N PRO A 547 7.83 -22.61 -11.00
CA PRO A 547 6.91 -21.74 -10.28
C PRO A 547 5.61 -22.48 -9.90
N SER A 548 5.05 -22.15 -8.74
CA SER A 548 3.81 -22.77 -8.21
C SER A 548 2.61 -22.64 -9.15
N GLU A 549 2.47 -21.49 -9.82
CA GLU A 549 1.43 -21.21 -10.82
C GLU A 549 1.71 -21.83 -12.20
N SER A 550 2.91 -22.39 -12.42
CA SER A 550 3.35 -22.90 -13.72
C SER A 550 3.26 -24.42 -13.82
N ASN A 551 2.78 -24.91 -14.96
CA ASN A 551 2.87 -26.34 -15.30
C ASN A 551 4.22 -26.73 -15.92
N PHE A 552 5.05 -25.78 -16.34
CA PHE A 552 6.36 -26.01 -16.96
C PHE A 552 7.52 -25.59 -16.05
N THR A 553 8.59 -26.40 -16.06
CA THR A 553 9.88 -26.04 -15.46
C THR A 553 10.55 -24.94 -16.31
N THR A 554 11.21 -24.02 -15.63
CA THR A 554 12.01 -22.94 -16.19
C THR A 554 13.43 -23.02 -15.65
N THR A 555 14.39 -22.40 -16.31
CA THR A 555 15.72 -22.18 -15.72
C THR A 555 15.71 -20.90 -14.90
N ARG A 556 16.44 -20.89 -13.79
CA ARG A 556 16.89 -19.69 -13.07
C ARG A 556 18.41 -19.68 -13.04
N TYR A 557 18.98 -18.47 -13.01
CA TYR A 557 20.41 -18.26 -12.87
C TYR A 557 20.71 -17.71 -11.49
N MET A 558 21.74 -18.25 -10.85
CA MET A 558 22.23 -17.79 -9.55
C MET A 558 23.77 -17.76 -9.60
N GLU A 559 24.37 -16.73 -9.02
CA GLU A 559 25.83 -16.60 -8.91
C GLU A 559 26.23 -16.64 -7.43
N THR A 560 27.25 -17.45 -7.09
CA THR A 560 27.69 -17.68 -5.69
C THR A 560 29.15 -18.15 -5.63
N CYS A 561 29.75 -18.06 -4.45
CA CYS A 561 31.05 -18.66 -4.14
C CYS A 561 30.98 -20.07 -3.55
N ARG A 562 29.78 -20.66 -3.45
CA ARG A 562 29.57 -22.08 -3.16
C ARG A 562 29.55 -22.91 -4.44
N GLU A 563 29.62 -24.22 -4.28
CA GLU A 563 29.22 -25.16 -5.32
C GLU A 563 27.74 -24.94 -5.71
N CYS A 564 27.38 -25.25 -6.96
CA CYS A 564 26.01 -25.08 -7.41
C CYS A 564 25.08 -26.12 -6.75
N PRO A 565 23.89 -25.71 -6.26
CA PRO A 565 22.90 -26.63 -5.70
C PRO A 565 22.25 -27.50 -6.79
N ASN A 566 21.52 -28.55 -6.39
CA ASN A 566 20.86 -29.48 -7.31
C ASN A 566 19.63 -28.85 -8.01
N LYS A 567 18.99 -27.88 -7.35
CA LYS A 567 17.80 -27.15 -7.80
C LYS A 567 17.91 -25.68 -7.40
N TYR A 568 17.07 -24.83 -7.98
CA TYR A 568 16.95 -23.46 -7.51
C TYR A 568 16.39 -23.47 -6.08
N PRO A 569 17.05 -22.80 -5.10
CA PRO A 569 16.51 -22.70 -3.74
C PRO A 569 15.11 -22.08 -3.75
N TRP A 570 14.27 -22.46 -2.78
CA TRP A 570 12.94 -21.87 -2.63
C TRP A 570 12.34 -22.13 -1.25
N LEU A 571 11.09 -21.72 -1.05
CA LEU A 571 10.26 -22.08 0.10
C LEU A 571 10.28 -23.60 0.36
N GLY A 572 10.79 -24.00 1.51
CA GLY A 572 10.94 -25.40 1.95
C GLY A 572 12.22 -26.12 1.50
N ASP A 573 13.07 -25.49 0.68
CA ASP A 573 14.39 -25.99 0.27
C ASP A 573 15.35 -24.81 0.03
N SER A 574 15.70 -24.11 1.11
CA SER A 574 16.64 -22.97 1.18
C SER A 574 18.05 -23.30 0.69
N LYS A 575 18.38 -24.59 0.55
CA LYS A 575 19.69 -25.09 0.13
C LYS A 575 19.67 -25.61 -1.32
N GLY A 576 18.51 -25.65 -1.98
CA GLY A 576 18.35 -26.17 -3.35
C GLY A 576 18.76 -27.64 -3.47
N THR A 577 18.52 -28.45 -2.44
CA THR A 577 18.85 -29.88 -2.40
C THR A 577 18.03 -30.72 -3.38
N GLY A 578 16.85 -30.23 -3.77
CA GLY A 578 15.81 -30.98 -4.48
C GLY A 578 14.82 -31.70 -3.57
N LEU A 579 14.86 -31.44 -2.26
CA LEU A 579 14.00 -32.06 -1.24
C LEU A 579 13.33 -30.98 -0.39
N TYR A 580 11.99 -30.96 -0.38
CA TYR A 580 11.22 -30.11 0.53
C TYR A 580 11.30 -30.66 1.96
N ASN A 581 12.34 -30.28 2.70
CA ASN A 581 12.66 -30.84 4.01
C ASN A 581 13.12 -29.81 5.06
N ASP A 582 13.19 -28.52 4.72
CA ASP A 582 13.52 -27.50 5.72
C ASP A 582 12.40 -27.39 6.77
N ASN A 583 12.81 -27.49 8.03
CA ASN A 583 11.97 -27.34 9.21
C ASN A 583 12.72 -26.45 10.20
N TYR A 584 12.26 -25.21 10.31
CA TYR A 584 12.88 -24.18 11.12
C TYR A 584 12.24 -24.23 12.52
N ASN A 585 12.98 -24.68 13.53
CA ASN A 585 12.51 -24.68 14.93
C ASN A 585 13.23 -23.56 15.72
N PRO A 586 12.52 -22.59 16.32
CA PRO A 586 13.10 -21.48 17.07
C PRO A 586 13.82 -21.88 18.38
N GLU A 587 13.63 -23.11 18.87
CA GLU A 587 14.36 -23.68 20.01
C GLU A 587 15.80 -24.11 19.66
N LYS A 588 16.15 -24.19 18.36
CA LYS A 588 17.45 -24.67 17.87
C LYS A 588 18.39 -23.52 17.41
N LYS A 589 18.43 -22.45 18.19
CA LYS A 589 19.30 -21.28 17.99
C LYS A 589 20.78 -21.62 18.15
#